data_AF-A0A314ZIQ7-F1
#
_entry.id   AF-A0A314ZIQ7-F1
#
_cell.length_a   1.000
_cell.length_b   1.000
_cell.length_c   1.000
_cell.angle_alpha   90.00
_cell.angle_beta   90.00
_cell.angle_gamma   90.00
#
_symmetry.space_group_name_H-M   'P 1'
#
loop_
_entity.id
_entity.type
_entity.pdbx_description
1 polymer ?
#
loop_
_entity_poly.entity_id
_entity_poly.type
_entity_poly.pdbx_seq_one_letter_code
_entity_poly.pdbx_strand_id
1 'polypeptide(L)'
;MYYFPTSSSKDNCFARSLKPTSSSPSSGKTSCAQQMQMPLPCVKQPDVITRKAAVAWEAGKPLVIEEVNVNPPQAMEIRIKVVCTSLCRSDITAWESQAIFPRTFGHEATG
;
A
#
# COMPACT_ATOMS: atom_id res chain seq x y z
N MET A 1 -2.22 -8.64 12.35
CA MET A 1 -1.49 -7.39 12.13
C MET A 1 -2.10 -6.35 13.05
N TYR A 2 -1.43 -5.91 14.12
CA TYR A 2 -1.94 -4.82 14.97
C TYR A 2 -1.66 -3.48 14.31
N TYR A 3 -2.49 -3.10 13.35
CA TYR A 3 -2.43 -1.78 12.73
C TYR A 3 -3.36 -0.85 13.48
N PHE A 4 -2.80 0.23 14.04
CA PHE A 4 -3.61 1.26 14.66
C PHE A 4 -4.15 2.19 13.57
N PRO A 5 -5.45 2.50 13.55
CA PRO A 5 -6.00 3.42 12.57
C PRO A 5 -5.44 4.83 12.81
N THR A 6 -4.44 5.25 12.03
CA THR A 6 -4.02 6.64 11.99
C THR A 6 -4.88 7.39 10.98
N SER A 7 -5.45 8.52 11.42
CA SER A 7 -6.31 9.39 10.63
C SER A 7 -5.48 10.30 9.72
N SER A 8 -4.83 9.79 8.68
CA SER A 8 -4.36 10.69 7.62
C SER A 8 -4.00 9.94 6.35
N SER A 9 -4.81 10.13 5.32
CA SER A 9 -4.41 9.95 3.93
C SER A 9 -5.29 10.88 3.11
N LYS A 10 -5.09 12.19 3.29
CA LYS A 10 -5.65 13.19 2.38
C LYS A 10 -4.96 13.06 1.02
N ASP A 11 -5.76 13.30 0.00
CA ASP A 11 -5.56 13.00 -1.41
C ASP A 11 -4.22 13.47 -1.99
N ASN A 12 -3.40 12.53 -2.47
CA ASN A 12 -2.28 12.87 -3.35
C ASN A 12 -2.58 12.33 -4.76
N CYS A 13 -3.10 13.20 -5.60
CA CYS A 13 -3.39 12.92 -7.00
C CYS A 13 -2.14 13.30 -7.81
N PHE A 14 -1.18 12.37 -7.94
CA PHE A 14 0.00 12.63 -8.76
C PHE A 14 -0.36 12.45 -10.24
N ALA A 15 -0.62 13.56 -10.92
CA ALA A 15 -0.74 13.57 -12.38
C ALA A 15 0.60 13.12 -12.97
N ARG A 16 0.65 11.94 -13.58
CA ARG A 16 1.78 11.56 -14.44
C ARG A 16 1.81 12.54 -15.61
N SER A 17 2.64 13.57 -15.51
CA SER A 17 3.05 14.35 -16.67
C SER A 17 3.82 13.42 -17.58
N LEU A 18 3.15 12.84 -18.58
CA LEU A 18 3.84 12.29 -19.74
C LEU A 18 4.70 13.44 -20.27
N LYS A 19 6.03 13.34 -20.14
CA LYS A 19 6.90 14.27 -20.87
C LYS A 19 6.60 14.04 -22.36
N PRO A 20 6.13 15.06 -23.11
CA PRO A 20 6.10 14.93 -24.55
C PRO A 20 7.54 14.84 -25.01
N THR A 21 7.94 13.71 -25.57
CA THR A 21 9.18 13.62 -26.33
C THR A 21 9.00 14.54 -27.52
N SER A 22 9.66 15.69 -27.47
CA SER A 22 9.73 16.64 -28.56
C SER A 22 10.41 15.99 -29.76
N SER A 23 9.63 15.57 -30.74
CA SER A 23 10.09 15.40 -32.12
C SER A 23 9.10 16.10 -33.04
N SER A 24 9.55 17.22 -33.59
CA SER A 24 8.84 18.18 -34.45
C SER A 24 8.37 17.56 -35.79
N PRO A 25 7.47 18.24 -36.53
CA PRO A 25 6.59 17.63 -37.53
C PRO A 25 7.14 17.71 -38.96
N SER A 26 6.86 16.69 -39.78
CA SER A 26 6.96 16.79 -41.25
C SER A 26 5.62 16.46 -41.89
N SER A 27 4.97 17.52 -42.41
CA SER A 27 4.05 17.58 -43.55
C SER A 27 3.43 16.27 -44.08
N GLY A 28 2.11 16.14 -43.98
CA GLY A 28 1.38 15.12 -44.75
C GLY A 28 -0.09 15.00 -44.37
N LYS A 29 -0.96 15.12 -45.36
CA LYS A 29 -2.43 15.18 -45.29
C LYS A 29 -3.05 13.95 -44.61
N THR A 30 -4.24 14.13 -44.02
CA THR A 30 -5.53 13.40 -44.27
C THR A 30 -6.28 13.11 -42.96
N SER A 31 -7.60 13.37 -43.02
CA SER A 31 -8.66 12.74 -42.22
C SER A 31 -9.04 13.32 -40.87
N CYS A 32 -10.27 13.83 -40.87
CA CYS A 32 -11.19 14.25 -39.83
C CYS A 32 -11.49 13.18 -38.75
N ALA A 33 -10.48 12.51 -38.21
CA ALA A 33 -10.61 11.63 -37.06
C ALA A 33 -9.75 12.16 -35.91
N GLN A 34 -10.17 13.31 -35.35
CA GLN A 34 -9.74 13.68 -34.02
C GLN A 34 -10.39 12.70 -33.05
N GLN A 35 -9.64 11.63 -32.77
CA GLN A 35 -9.98 10.66 -31.75
C GLN A 35 -10.10 11.41 -30.43
N MET A 36 -11.34 11.58 -29.96
CA MET A 36 -11.61 12.02 -28.60
C MET A 36 -11.07 10.94 -27.67
N GLN A 37 -9.81 11.09 -27.26
CA GLN A 37 -9.30 10.40 -26.08
C GLN A 37 -10.04 11.00 -24.89
N MET A 38 -11.13 10.34 -24.52
CA MET A 38 -11.70 10.46 -23.19
C MET A 38 -10.52 10.33 -22.21
N PRO A 39 -10.21 11.35 -21.40
CA PRO A 39 -9.12 11.24 -20.44
C PRO A 39 -9.46 10.05 -19.55
N LEU A 40 -8.58 9.04 -19.57
CA LEU A 40 -8.73 7.89 -18.70
C LEU A 40 -8.93 8.44 -17.28
N PRO A 41 -9.95 7.97 -16.54
CA PRO A 41 -10.13 8.40 -15.17
C PRO A 41 -8.80 8.19 -14.47
N CYS A 42 -8.33 9.22 -13.75
CA CYS A 42 -7.12 9.16 -12.95
C CYS A 42 -7.27 8.00 -11.96
N VAL A 43 -6.77 6.82 -12.33
CA VAL A 43 -6.63 5.71 -11.41
C VAL A 43 -5.51 6.13 -10.47
N LYS A 44 -5.87 6.52 -9.25
CA LYS A 44 -4.89 6.82 -8.19
C LYS A 44 -3.94 5.63 -8.11
N GLN A 45 -2.67 5.83 -8.47
CA GLN A 45 -1.68 4.77 -8.36
C GLN A 45 -1.54 4.42 -6.88
N PRO A 46 -1.40 3.14 -6.53
CA PRO A 46 -1.22 2.79 -5.13
C PRO A 46 0.17 3.29 -4.70
N ASP A 47 0.20 4.33 -3.88
CA ASP A 47 1.43 4.82 -3.27
C ASP A 47 1.83 3.95 -2.07
N VAL A 48 3.08 4.12 -1.63
CA VAL A 48 3.56 3.58 -0.35
C VAL A 48 2.84 4.31 0.78
N ILE A 49 2.25 3.57 1.72
CA ILE A 49 1.50 4.14 2.85
C ILE A 49 2.26 3.88 4.14
N THR A 50 2.51 4.92 4.93
CA THR A 50 3.07 4.79 6.27
C THR A 50 1.96 4.56 7.30
N ARG A 51 2.07 3.51 8.12
CA ARG A 51 1.11 3.18 9.18
C ARG A 51 1.81 2.65 10.42
N LYS A 52 1.16 2.81 11.57
CA LYS A 52 1.63 2.24 12.83
C LYS A 52 1.33 0.75 12.89
N ALA A 53 2.33 -0.05 13.21
CA ALA A 53 2.20 -1.49 13.43
C ALA A 53 2.93 -1.90 14.72
N ALA A 54 2.42 -2.93 15.40
CA ALA A 54 3.16 -3.60 16.46
C ALA A 54 4.15 -4.60 15.84
N VAL A 55 5.44 -4.37 16.07
CA VAL A 55 6.54 -5.18 15.54
C VAL A 55 7.22 -5.92 16.70
N ALA A 56 7.43 -7.22 16.51
CA ALA A 56 8.29 -8.01 17.37
C ALA A 56 9.70 -8.04 16.78
N TRP A 57 10.65 -7.60 17.59
CA TRP A 57 12.08 -7.61 17.24
C TRP A 57 12.78 -8.90 17.70
N GLU A 58 12.33 -9.49 18.79
CA GLU A 58 12.88 -10.72 19.36
C GLU A 58 11.77 -11.51 20.07
N ALA A 59 12.02 -12.81 20.29
CA ALA A 59 11.10 -13.70 21.00
C ALA A 59 10.92 -13.26 22.47
N GLY A 60 9.68 -13.22 22.92
CA GLY A 60 9.33 -12.88 24.32
C GLY A 60 9.61 -11.43 24.74
N LYS A 61 10.18 -10.58 23.88
CA LYS A 61 10.32 -9.14 24.14
C LYS A 61 9.05 -8.38 23.78
N PRO A 62 8.65 -7.37 24.58
CA PRO A 62 7.41 -6.62 24.36
C PRO A 62 7.36 -6.02 22.95
N LEU A 63 6.18 -6.06 22.33
CA LEU A 63 5.96 -5.52 21.00
C LEU A 63 6.16 -4.00 21.00
N VAL A 64 6.90 -3.49 20.00
CA VAL A 64 7.15 -2.06 19.83
C VAL A 64 6.20 -1.51 18.77
N ILE A 65 5.58 -0.35 19.04
CA ILE A 65 4.72 0.33 18.07
C ILE A 65 5.60 1.23 17.21
N GLU A 66 5.74 0.89 15.93
CA GLU A 66 6.60 1.60 14.98
C GLU A 66 5.84 1.99 13.72
N GLU A 67 6.37 2.98 13.00
CA GLU A 67 5.84 3.38 11.69
C GLU A 67 6.46 2.52 10.59
N VAL A 68 5.61 1.77 9.88
CA VAL A 68 5.98 0.85 8.82
C VAL A 68 5.45 1.36 7.49
N ASN A 69 6.27 1.23 6.45
CA ASN A 69 5.92 1.54 5.08
C ASN A 69 5.33 0.32 4.39
N VAL A 70 4.06 0.40 3.98
CA VAL A 70 3.34 -0.65 3.27
C VAL A 70 3.42 -0.37 1.77
N ASN A 71 4.07 -1.26 1.03
CA ASN A 71 4.21 -1.18 -0.42
C ASN A 71 2.89 -1.41 -1.16
N PRO A 72 2.73 -0.86 -2.38
CA PRO A 72 1.54 -1.12 -3.20
C PRO A 72 1.30 -2.60 -3.42
N PRO A 73 0.04 -3.04 -3.50
CA PRO A 73 -0.25 -4.43 -3.82
C PRO A 73 0.27 -4.75 -5.23
N GLN A 74 0.87 -5.93 -5.37
CA GLN A 74 1.27 -6.47 -6.67
C GLN A 74 0.10 -7.18 -7.36
N ALA A 75 0.35 -7.77 -8.53
CA ALA A 75 -0.65 -8.55 -9.23
C ALA A 75 -1.10 -9.72 -8.34
N MET A 76 -2.42 -9.90 -8.22
CA MET A 76 -3.04 -10.96 -7.41
C MET A 76 -2.87 -10.79 -5.89
N GLU A 77 -2.52 -9.58 -5.42
CA GLU A 77 -2.52 -9.21 -4.02
C GLU A 77 -3.61 -8.18 -3.70
N ILE A 78 -4.06 -8.17 -2.45
CA ILE A 78 -4.97 -7.14 -1.93
C ILE A 78 -4.34 -6.48 -0.71
N ARG A 79 -4.46 -5.15 -0.64
CA ARG A 79 -4.04 -4.36 0.52
C ARG A 79 -5.29 -3.98 1.33
N ILE A 80 -5.39 -4.47 2.56
CA ILE A 80 -6.55 -4.29 3.43
C ILE A 80 -6.26 -3.25 4.51
N LYS A 81 -7.23 -2.39 4.83
CA LYS A 81 -7.18 -1.49 5.98
C LYS A 81 -7.85 -2.17 7.18
N VAL A 82 -7.05 -2.82 8.02
CA VAL A 82 -7.56 -3.43 9.26
C VAL A 82 -8.20 -2.36 10.16
N VAL A 83 -9.47 -2.56 10.52
CA VAL A 83 -10.24 -1.70 11.42
C VAL A 83 -10.17 -2.21 12.85
N CYS A 84 -10.32 -3.52 13.04
CA CYS A 84 -10.12 -4.18 14.33
C CYS A 84 -9.49 -5.55 14.17
N THR A 85 -8.78 -5.98 15.22
CA THR A 85 -8.07 -7.26 15.30
C THR A 85 -8.09 -7.74 16.76
N SER A 86 -8.17 -9.06 16.95
CA SER A 86 -8.12 -9.72 18.25
C SER A 86 -6.79 -10.46 18.45
N LEU A 87 -6.44 -10.69 19.71
CA LEU A 87 -5.32 -11.54 20.11
C LEU A 87 -5.81 -12.99 20.21
N CYS A 88 -5.22 -13.87 19.41
CA CYS A 88 -5.44 -15.30 19.56
C CYS A 88 -4.34 -15.93 20.42
N ARG A 89 -4.62 -17.08 21.03
CA ARG A 89 -3.62 -17.87 21.78
C ARG A 89 -2.40 -18.21 20.90
N SER A 90 -2.63 -18.56 19.64
CA SER A 90 -1.57 -18.93 18.71
C SER A 90 -0.62 -17.77 18.38
N ASP A 91 -1.07 -16.51 18.49
CA ASP A 91 -0.17 -15.36 18.34
C ASP A 91 0.85 -15.29 19.47
N ILE A 92 0.43 -15.60 20.71
CA ILE A 92 1.31 -15.62 21.89
C ILE A 92 2.32 -16.76 21.77
N THR A 93 1.86 -17.96 21.45
CA THR A 93 2.76 -19.11 21.26
C THR A 93 3.76 -18.86 20.13
N ALA A 94 3.34 -18.21 19.05
CA ALA A 94 4.24 -17.85 17.95
C ALA A 94 5.27 -16.78 18.36
N TRP A 95 4.86 -15.81 19.19
CA TRP A 95 5.74 -14.76 19.71
C TRP A 95 6.82 -15.30 20.65
N GLU A 96 6.54 -16.36 21.40
CA GLU A 96 7.50 -16.97 22.33
C GLU A 96 8.42 -18.02 21.67
N SER A 97 7.90 -18.80 20.71
CA SER A 97 8.59 -19.99 20.20
C SER A 97 9.27 -19.85 18.83
N GLN A 98 8.87 -18.89 18.01
CA GLN A 98 9.39 -18.77 16.64
C GLN A 98 10.65 -17.92 16.61
N ALA A 99 11.57 -18.25 15.70
CA ALA A 99 12.87 -17.57 15.56
C ALA A 99 12.92 -16.55 14.40
N ILE A 100 11.79 -16.29 13.72
CA ILE A 100 11.75 -15.38 12.56
C ILE A 100 11.34 -13.98 13.02
N PHE A 101 12.31 -13.09 13.12
CA PHE A 101 12.14 -11.67 13.44
C PHE A 101 12.96 -10.80 12.48
N PRO A 102 12.57 -9.53 12.22
CA PRO A 102 11.39 -8.84 12.76
C PRO A 102 10.07 -9.31 12.15
N ARG A 103 9.00 -9.32 12.95
CA ARG A 103 7.69 -9.84 12.52
C ARG A 103 6.51 -9.08 13.08
N THR A 104 5.48 -8.90 12.25
CA THR A 104 4.16 -8.45 12.67
C THR A 104 3.22 -9.64 12.87
N PHE A 105 2.64 -9.78 14.06
CA PHE A 105 1.70 -10.85 14.41
C PHE A 105 0.22 -10.47 14.19
N GLY A 106 -0.68 -11.44 14.39
CA GLY A 106 -2.13 -11.31 14.34
C GLY A 106 -2.72 -11.86 13.04
N HIS A 107 -3.60 -12.84 13.19
CA HIS A 107 -4.30 -13.53 12.10
C HIS A 107 -5.82 -13.46 12.23
N GLU A 108 -6.34 -12.75 13.24
CA GLU A 108 -7.76 -12.51 13.45
C GLU A 108 -8.05 -11.01 13.29
N ALA A 109 -8.62 -10.61 12.15
CA ALA A 109 -8.85 -9.20 11.82
C ALA A 109 -10.04 -9.00 10.86
N THR A 110 -10.59 -7.78 10.85
CA THR A 110 -11.59 -7.32 9.88
C THR A 110 -11.27 -5.90 9.39
N GLY A 111 -11.62 -5.59 8.14
CA GLY A 111 -11.35 -4.32 7.47
C GLY A 111 -11.73 -4.32 6.00
#